data_AF-X0RYN0-F1
#
_entry.id   AF-X0RYN0-F1
#
_cell.length_a   1.000
_cell.length_b   1.000
_cell.length_c   1.000
_cell.angle_alpha   90.00
_cell.angle_beta   90.00
_cell.angle_gamma   90.00
#
_symmetry.space_group_name_H-M   'P 1'
#
loop_
_entity.id
_entity.type
_entity.pdbx_description
1 polymer ?
#
loop_
_entity_poly.entity_id
_entity_poly.type
_entity_poly.pdbx_seq_one_letter_code
_entity_poly.pdbx_strand_id
1 'polypeptide(L)'
;MELNATYKLKSKMQSGKKVFGPLLGPGNEPGQTVRALKDFGYDFIMVDLEHSLVNKETIYSYIRSAREMDIPFLMRPEEKTAHFRCYLDAGVNGVMAPQLNTVEEAVYVINQSYFPPIGHRGCGIGINPYLLDFQSPAEVSLVTLTGYINDNTVVFPQTETLENINNLRHILSLEGVTGTIVGT
;
A
#
# COMPACT_ATOMS: atom_id res chain seq x y z
N MET A 1 -21.39 4.54 -4.59
CA MET A 1 -20.57 3.33 -4.76
C MET A 1 -19.56 3.38 -3.64
N GLU A 2 -19.47 2.34 -2.80
CA GLU A 2 -18.46 2.31 -1.75
C GLU A 2 -17.08 2.32 -2.42
N LEU A 3 -16.23 3.30 -2.05
CA LEU A 3 -14.83 3.30 -2.46
C LEU A 3 -14.20 2.04 -1.88
N ASN A 4 -13.45 1.33 -2.70
CA ASN A 4 -12.90 0.00 -2.37
C ASN A 4 -11.82 -0.35 -3.40
N ALA A 5 -11.10 0.66 -3.89
CA ALA A 5 -10.20 0.53 -5.03
C ALA A 5 -9.18 -0.60 -4.83
N THR A 6 -8.61 -0.68 -3.62
CA THR A 6 -7.57 -1.67 -3.30
C THR A 6 -8.15 -3.07 -3.13
N TYR A 7 -9.32 -3.20 -2.52
CA TYR A 7 -10.04 -4.49 -2.50
C TYR A 7 -10.33 -4.99 -3.92
N LYS A 8 -10.83 -4.11 -4.81
CA LYS A 8 -11.09 -4.44 -6.22
C LYS A 8 -9.80 -4.83 -6.96
N LEU A 9 -8.68 -4.15 -6.67
CA LEU A 9 -7.35 -4.51 -7.19
C LEU A 9 -6.95 -5.93 -6.77
N LYS A 10 -7.10 -6.27 -5.49
CA LYS A 10 -6.84 -7.62 -4.95
C LYS A 10 -7.70 -8.67 -5.65
N SER A 11 -9.00 -8.45 -5.76
CA SER A 11 -9.90 -9.37 -6.46
C SER A 11 -9.52 -9.54 -7.94
N LYS A 12 -9.08 -8.46 -8.62
CA LYS A 12 -8.61 -8.52 -10.01
C LYS A 12 -7.36 -9.41 -10.12
N MET A 13 -6.36 -9.23 -9.26
CA MET A 13 -5.16 -10.07 -9.23
C MET A 13 -5.49 -11.54 -8.93
N GLN A 14 -6.34 -11.80 -7.92
CA GLN A 14 -6.76 -13.16 -7.55
C GLN A 14 -7.53 -13.88 -8.67
N SER A 15 -8.23 -13.14 -9.52
CA SER A 15 -8.91 -13.70 -10.70
C SER A 15 -7.96 -14.05 -11.87
N GLY A 16 -6.64 -13.87 -11.69
CA GLY A 16 -5.63 -14.11 -12.74
C GLY A 16 -5.55 -13.02 -13.80
N LYS A 17 -6.25 -11.89 -13.61
CA LYS A 17 -6.17 -10.75 -14.53
C LYS A 17 -4.87 -9.98 -14.29
N LYS A 18 -4.30 -9.49 -15.39
CA LYS A 18 -3.13 -8.59 -15.35
C LYS A 18 -3.54 -7.23 -14.79
N VAL A 19 -2.66 -6.66 -13.96
CA VAL A 19 -2.79 -5.31 -13.44
C VAL A 19 -1.57 -4.49 -13.82
N PHE A 20 -1.76 -3.20 -14.02
CA PHE A 20 -0.68 -2.29 -14.40
C PHE A 20 -0.63 -1.11 -13.43
N GLY A 21 0.56 -0.74 -12.98
CA GLY A 21 0.78 0.47 -12.19
C GLY A 21 2.19 1.00 -12.39
N PRO A 22 2.38 2.32 -12.52
CA PRO A 22 3.70 2.91 -12.66
C PRO A 22 4.33 3.17 -11.29
N LEU A 23 5.66 3.24 -11.29
CA LEU A 23 6.45 3.75 -10.18
C LEU A 23 6.77 5.24 -10.45
N LEU A 24 6.49 6.10 -9.48
CA LEU A 24 6.63 7.56 -9.59
C LEU A 24 7.81 8.07 -8.76
N GLY A 25 8.58 9.00 -9.34
CA GLY A 25 9.59 9.81 -8.66
C GLY A 25 9.20 11.29 -8.56
N PRO A 26 10.15 12.18 -8.23
CA PRO A 26 9.92 13.61 -8.07
C PRO A 26 9.62 14.33 -9.40
N GLY A 27 9.15 15.58 -9.29
CA GLY A 27 8.96 16.48 -10.44
C GLY A 27 7.60 16.39 -11.14
N ASN A 28 6.71 15.53 -10.64
CA ASN A 28 5.34 15.37 -11.15
C ASN A 28 4.35 16.23 -10.35
N GLU A 29 3.33 16.79 -11.03
CA GLU A 29 2.21 17.47 -10.40
C GLU A 29 1.14 16.44 -9.95
N PRO A 30 0.91 16.22 -8.63
CA PRO A 30 0.17 15.05 -8.15
C PRO A 30 -1.24 14.88 -8.74
N GLY A 31 -2.06 15.93 -8.70
CA GLY A 31 -3.44 15.86 -9.18
C GLY A 31 -3.54 15.56 -10.68
N GLN A 32 -2.72 16.23 -11.50
CA GLN A 32 -2.69 16.02 -12.95
C GLN A 32 -2.15 14.63 -13.29
N THR A 33 -1.12 14.19 -12.58
CA THR A 33 -0.49 12.88 -12.78
C THR A 33 -1.46 11.75 -12.47
N VAL A 34 -2.14 11.78 -11.31
CA VAL A 34 -3.14 10.77 -10.95
C VAL A 34 -4.28 10.73 -11.96
N ARG A 35 -4.77 11.89 -12.42
CA ARG A 35 -5.83 11.96 -13.43
C ARG A 35 -5.44 11.29 -14.72
N ALA A 36 -4.26 11.64 -15.25
CA ALA A 36 -3.74 11.08 -16.48
C ALA A 36 -3.57 9.56 -16.38
N LEU A 37 -2.96 9.06 -15.29
CA LEU A 37 -2.75 7.62 -15.09
C LEU A 37 -4.08 6.85 -14.98
N LYS A 38 -5.08 7.43 -14.31
CA LYS A 38 -6.42 6.84 -14.26
C LYS A 38 -7.06 6.79 -15.65
N ASP A 39 -6.95 7.85 -16.44
CA ASP A 39 -7.50 7.92 -17.79
C ASP A 39 -6.79 6.98 -18.79
N PHE A 40 -5.50 6.73 -18.57
CA PHE A 40 -4.74 5.71 -19.31
C PHE A 40 -5.11 4.27 -18.93
N GLY A 41 -5.91 4.08 -17.87
CA GLY A 41 -6.40 2.78 -17.45
C GLY A 41 -5.45 2.01 -16.53
N TYR A 42 -4.53 2.69 -15.83
CA TYR A 42 -3.74 2.05 -14.79
C TYR A 42 -4.61 1.61 -13.61
N ASP A 43 -4.24 0.49 -13.00
CA ASP A 43 -4.96 -0.16 -11.90
C ASP A 43 -4.54 0.34 -10.52
N PHE A 44 -3.31 0.83 -10.39
CA PHE A 44 -2.76 1.43 -9.18
C PHE A 44 -1.63 2.41 -9.53
N ILE A 45 -1.21 3.19 -8.55
CA ILE A 45 -0.06 4.09 -8.63
C ILE A 45 0.86 3.76 -7.46
N MET A 46 2.18 3.75 -7.68
CA MET A 46 3.16 3.58 -6.61
C MET A 46 4.15 4.73 -6.60
N VAL A 47 4.41 5.34 -5.44
CA VAL A 47 5.49 6.32 -5.28
C VAL A 47 6.75 5.65 -4.75
N ASP A 48 7.91 6.07 -5.26
CA ASP A 48 9.20 5.60 -4.79
C ASP A 48 9.79 6.55 -3.75
N LEU A 49 10.20 6.05 -2.60
CA LEU A 49 11.02 6.79 -1.63
C LEU A 49 12.40 6.16 -1.43
N GLU A 50 12.68 5.00 -2.00
CA GLU A 50 14.00 4.37 -1.90
C GLU A 50 15.05 5.07 -2.76
N HIS A 51 14.65 5.53 -3.96
CA HIS A 51 15.55 6.16 -4.92
C HIS A 51 15.11 7.56 -5.34
N SER A 52 14.28 8.20 -4.53
CA SER A 52 13.61 9.44 -4.93
C SER A 52 13.49 10.41 -3.76
N LEU A 53 13.48 11.71 -4.07
CA LEU A 53 13.41 12.81 -3.09
C LEU A 53 11.98 13.38 -2.98
N VAL A 54 10.97 12.51 -2.99
CA VAL A 54 9.58 12.93 -2.80
C VAL A 54 9.31 13.14 -1.30
N ASN A 55 8.80 14.31 -0.93
CA ASN A 55 8.50 14.68 0.46
C ASN A 55 7.07 14.29 0.90
N LYS A 56 6.81 14.41 2.21
CA LYS A 56 5.54 14.03 2.84
C LYS A 56 4.35 14.84 2.31
N GLU A 57 4.53 16.13 2.07
CA GLU A 57 3.51 17.04 1.56
C GLU A 57 3.07 16.65 0.14
N THR A 58 4.04 16.25 -0.69
CA THR A 58 3.78 15.74 -2.04
C THR A 58 3.05 14.40 -1.99
N ILE A 59 3.48 13.48 -1.11
CA ILE A 59 2.79 12.20 -0.89
C ILE A 59 1.34 12.43 -0.44
N TYR A 60 1.10 13.36 0.49
CA TYR A 60 -0.23 13.69 0.96
C TYR A 60 -1.14 14.22 -0.18
N SER A 61 -0.56 15.00 -1.08
CA SER A 61 -1.26 15.50 -2.29
C SER A 61 -1.62 14.37 -3.26
N TYR A 62 -0.75 13.37 -3.41
CA TYR A 62 -1.06 12.15 -4.14
C TYR A 62 -2.18 11.34 -3.50
N ILE A 63 -2.12 11.12 -2.18
CA ILE A 63 -3.16 10.38 -1.44
C ILE A 63 -4.54 11.00 -1.67
N ARG A 64 -4.64 12.32 -1.47
CA ARG A 64 -5.88 13.06 -1.72
C ARG A 64 -6.39 12.83 -3.14
N SER A 65 -5.53 13.04 -4.13
CA SER A 65 -5.90 12.93 -5.55
C SER A 65 -6.30 11.51 -5.93
N ALA A 66 -5.56 10.51 -5.45
CA ALA A 66 -5.84 9.09 -5.68
C ALA A 66 -7.19 8.68 -5.07
N ARG A 67 -7.50 9.21 -3.88
CA ARG A 67 -8.77 8.96 -3.20
C ARG A 67 -9.94 9.58 -3.95
N GLU A 68 -9.83 10.83 -4.40
CA GLU A 68 -10.84 11.52 -5.22
C GLU A 68 -11.14 10.76 -6.52
N MET A 69 -10.18 9.99 -7.05
CA MET A 69 -10.28 9.28 -8.34
C MET A 69 -10.49 7.76 -8.22
N ASP A 70 -10.71 7.24 -7.01
CA ASP A 70 -10.87 5.80 -6.70
C ASP A 70 -9.78 4.94 -7.39
N ILE A 71 -8.51 5.29 -7.16
CA ILE A 71 -7.35 4.50 -7.58
C ILE A 71 -6.44 4.19 -6.39
N PRO A 72 -5.96 2.94 -6.21
CA PRO A 72 -5.06 2.60 -5.12
C PRO A 72 -3.74 3.37 -5.24
N PHE A 73 -3.28 3.90 -4.11
CA PHE A 73 -1.99 4.57 -4.01
C PHE A 73 -1.08 3.81 -3.06
N LEU A 74 0.00 3.24 -3.61
CA LEU A 74 0.99 2.43 -2.93
C LEU A 74 2.28 3.22 -2.77
N MET A 75 3.20 2.72 -1.95
CA MET A 75 4.53 3.29 -1.84
C MET A 75 5.62 2.23 -1.73
N ARG A 76 6.81 2.56 -2.18
CA ARG A 76 8.04 1.91 -1.74
C ARG A 76 8.70 2.81 -0.68
N PRO A 77 8.83 2.37 0.58
CA PRO A 77 9.52 3.14 1.61
C PRO A 77 11.04 3.19 1.36
N GLU A 78 11.73 4.06 2.10
CA GLU A 78 13.19 4.25 2.02
C GLU A 78 13.98 2.96 2.32
N GLU A 79 13.45 2.10 3.20
CA GLU A 79 14.02 0.82 3.58
C GLU A 79 12.94 -0.07 4.21
N LYS A 80 13.20 -1.39 4.36
CA LYS A 80 12.30 -2.33 5.04
C LYS A 80 11.96 -1.96 6.49
N THR A 81 12.87 -1.28 7.20
CA THR A 81 12.72 -0.87 8.61
C THR A 81 12.16 0.53 8.78
N ALA A 82 11.87 1.23 7.69
CA ALA A 82 11.43 2.61 7.72
C ALA A 82 10.10 2.76 8.48
N HIS A 83 9.91 3.90 9.12
CA HIS A 83 8.67 4.24 9.80
C HIS A 83 7.57 4.64 8.81
N PHE A 84 6.99 3.67 8.09
CA PHE A 84 5.99 3.94 7.07
C PHE A 84 4.53 3.97 7.57
N ARG A 85 4.29 3.64 8.84
CA ARG A 85 2.95 3.61 9.46
C ARG A 85 2.17 4.92 9.27
N CYS A 86 2.83 6.06 9.41
CA CYS A 86 2.18 7.36 9.27
C CYS A 86 1.68 7.62 7.84
N TYR A 87 2.31 7.06 6.81
CA TYR A 87 1.83 7.14 5.44
C TYR A 87 0.60 6.25 5.23
N LEU A 88 0.63 5.04 5.79
CA LEU A 88 -0.55 4.19 5.81
C LEU A 88 -1.70 4.86 6.58
N ASP A 89 -1.43 5.55 7.70
CA ASP A 89 -2.45 6.26 8.47
C ASP A 89 -2.99 7.48 7.71
N ALA A 90 -2.16 8.10 6.87
CA ALA A 90 -2.55 9.20 6.00
C ALA A 90 -3.41 8.76 4.82
N GLY A 91 -3.38 7.48 4.42
CA GLY A 91 -4.21 6.93 3.35
C GLY A 91 -3.47 6.19 2.23
N VAL A 92 -2.17 5.91 2.37
CA VAL A 92 -1.48 4.93 1.50
C VAL A 92 -2.11 3.54 1.71
N ASN A 93 -2.39 2.84 0.62
CA ASN A 93 -3.10 1.55 0.64
C ASN A 93 -2.17 0.33 0.73
N GLY A 94 -0.87 0.53 0.73
CA GLY A 94 0.05 -0.59 0.83
C GLY A 94 1.49 -0.25 0.47
N VAL A 95 2.36 -1.22 0.71
CA VAL A 95 3.80 -1.05 0.54
C VAL A 95 4.41 -2.11 -0.37
N MET A 96 5.37 -1.71 -1.19
CA MET A 96 6.40 -2.59 -1.74
C MET A 96 7.63 -2.49 -0.83
N ALA A 97 7.91 -3.50 -0.01
CA ALA A 97 9.00 -3.45 0.97
C ALA A 97 10.34 -3.81 0.29
N PRO A 98 11.30 -2.87 0.17
CA PRO A 98 12.57 -3.13 -0.48
C PRO A 98 13.53 -3.89 0.43
N GLN A 99 14.50 -4.55 -0.17
CA GLN A 99 15.66 -5.22 0.47
C GLN A 99 15.26 -6.19 1.58
N LEU A 100 14.12 -6.86 1.42
CA LEU A 100 13.62 -7.88 2.34
C LEU A 100 14.22 -9.22 1.93
N ASN A 101 14.82 -9.94 2.88
CA ASN A 101 15.49 -11.22 2.66
C ASN A 101 14.90 -12.35 3.50
N THR A 102 14.33 -12.06 4.68
CA THR A 102 13.92 -13.10 5.65
C THR A 102 12.42 -13.11 5.94
N VAL A 103 11.96 -14.21 6.54
CA VAL A 103 10.57 -14.35 7.00
C VAL A 103 10.27 -13.37 8.13
N GLU A 104 11.23 -13.15 9.02
CA GLU A 104 11.11 -12.25 10.16
C GLU A 104 10.92 -10.80 9.70
N GLU A 105 11.64 -10.38 8.65
CA GLU A 105 11.48 -9.07 8.03
C GLU A 105 10.10 -8.92 7.37
N ALA A 106 9.60 -9.97 6.71
CA ALA A 106 8.23 -9.96 6.17
C ALA A 106 7.17 -9.85 7.28
N VAL A 107 7.32 -10.61 8.36
CA VAL A 107 6.43 -10.53 9.54
C VAL A 107 6.48 -9.14 10.16
N TYR A 108 7.64 -8.50 10.23
CA TYR A 108 7.76 -7.12 10.68
C TYR A 108 6.91 -6.18 9.81
N VAL A 109 7.06 -6.24 8.48
CA VAL A 109 6.30 -5.39 7.54
C VAL A 109 4.79 -5.62 7.66
N ILE A 110 4.35 -6.88 7.77
CA ILE A 110 2.94 -7.25 7.98
C ILE A 110 2.43 -6.61 9.27
N ASN A 111 3.18 -6.74 10.36
CA ASN A 111 2.82 -6.19 11.66
C ASN A 111 2.73 -4.65 11.67
N GLN A 112 3.49 -3.97 10.82
CA GLN A 112 3.37 -2.51 10.66
C GLN A 112 2.20 -2.11 9.74
N SER A 113 1.76 -2.99 8.85
CA SER A 113 0.79 -2.67 7.79
C SER A 113 -0.65 -2.95 8.18
N TYR A 114 -0.90 -4.09 8.82
CA TYR A 114 -2.23 -4.58 9.13
C TYR A 114 -2.58 -4.43 10.62
N PHE A 115 -3.86 -4.22 10.89
CA PHE A 115 -4.44 -4.32 12.22
C PHE A 115 -4.70 -5.79 12.60
N PRO A 116 -4.94 -6.11 13.89
CA PRO A 116 -5.38 -7.43 14.30
C PRO A 116 -6.61 -7.91 13.51
N PRO A 117 -6.74 -9.22 13.20
CA PRO A 117 -5.86 -10.32 13.65
C PRO A 117 -4.62 -10.55 12.77
N ILE A 118 -4.49 -9.90 11.63
CA ILE A 118 -3.41 -10.16 10.65
C ILE A 118 -2.08 -9.59 11.13
N GLY A 119 -2.09 -8.38 11.70
CA GLY A 119 -0.89 -7.69 12.15
C GLY A 119 -1.08 -7.00 13.50
N HIS A 120 -0.15 -6.10 13.82
CA HIS A 120 -0.05 -5.43 15.12
C HIS A 120 0.09 -3.91 14.98
N ARG A 121 -0.48 -3.33 13.92
CA ARG A 121 -0.41 -1.90 13.65
C ARG A 121 -1.11 -1.11 14.77
N GLY A 122 -0.43 -0.09 15.28
CA GLY A 122 -1.02 0.84 16.26
C GLY A 122 -2.18 1.63 15.64
N CYS A 123 -3.25 1.83 16.41
CA CYS A 123 -4.47 2.46 15.92
C CYS A 123 -4.40 3.99 15.96
N GLY A 124 -4.29 4.62 14.78
CA GLY A 124 -4.45 6.07 14.55
C GLY A 124 -5.72 6.43 13.76
N ILE A 125 -6.73 5.55 13.77
CA ILE A 125 -7.95 5.70 12.97
C ILE A 125 -8.70 6.98 13.36
N GLY A 126 -9.15 7.74 12.36
CA GLY A 126 -9.88 9.00 12.53
C GLY A 126 -9.01 10.26 12.48
N ILE A 127 -7.68 10.13 12.48
CA ILE A 127 -6.76 11.27 12.26
C ILE A 127 -6.85 11.76 10.81
N ASN A 128 -7.07 10.85 9.86
CA ASN A 128 -7.18 11.19 8.45
C ASN A 128 -8.43 10.55 7.79
N PRO A 129 -9.22 11.32 7.01
CA PRO A 129 -10.41 10.80 6.35
C PRO A 129 -10.12 9.87 5.15
N TYR A 130 -8.95 9.99 4.50
CA TYR A 130 -8.63 9.23 3.28
C TYR A 130 -8.28 7.77 3.55
N LEU A 131 -7.92 7.43 4.79
CA LEU A 131 -7.75 6.03 5.23
C LEU A 131 -9.09 5.28 5.27
N LEU A 132 -10.16 6.00 5.58
CA LEU A 132 -11.49 5.44 5.86
C LEU A 132 -12.47 5.64 4.71
N ASP A 133 -11.99 6.19 3.60
CA ASP A 133 -12.82 6.52 2.44
C ASP A 133 -14.04 7.36 2.82
N PHE A 134 -13.80 8.32 3.72
CA PHE A 134 -14.80 9.23 4.27
C PHE A 134 -15.88 8.57 5.14
N GLN A 135 -15.72 7.30 5.53
CA GLN A 135 -16.54 6.70 6.58
C GLN A 135 -16.32 7.43 7.92
N SER A 136 -17.41 7.60 8.67
CA SER A 136 -17.39 8.31 9.96
C SER A 136 -17.01 7.37 11.10
N PRO A 137 -15.89 7.62 11.83
CA PRO A 137 -15.56 6.89 13.04
C PRO A 137 -16.59 7.02 14.17
N ALA A 138 -17.47 8.03 14.10
CA ALA A 138 -18.55 8.21 15.07
C ALA A 138 -19.74 7.29 14.80
N GLU A 139 -19.86 6.75 13.58
CA GLU A 139 -21.01 5.95 13.14
C GLU A 139 -20.65 4.47 12.93
N VAL A 140 -19.38 4.18 12.66
CA VAL A 140 -18.90 2.84 12.33
C VAL A 140 -18.00 2.31 13.44
N SER A 141 -18.22 1.07 13.86
CA SER A 141 -17.43 0.44 14.92
C SER A 141 -15.95 0.33 14.53
N LEU A 142 -15.05 0.43 15.51
CA LEU A 142 -13.61 0.31 15.28
C LEU A 142 -13.24 -1.02 14.60
N VAL A 143 -13.88 -2.13 15.00
CA VAL A 143 -13.65 -3.46 14.42
C VAL A 143 -14.01 -3.50 12.94
N THR A 144 -15.13 -2.87 12.57
CA THR A 144 -15.55 -2.76 11.16
C THR A 144 -14.56 -1.91 10.37
N LEU A 145 -14.09 -0.79 10.92
CA LEU A 145 -13.11 0.07 10.26
C LEU A 145 -11.75 -0.61 10.07
N THR A 146 -11.25 -1.31 11.09
CA THR A 146 -9.97 -2.04 10.96
C THR A 146 -10.08 -3.19 9.97
N GLY A 147 -11.22 -3.88 9.92
CA GLY A 147 -11.51 -4.91 8.92
C GLY A 147 -11.50 -4.32 7.50
N TYR A 148 -12.21 -3.21 7.31
CA TYR A 148 -12.23 -2.46 6.05
C TYR A 148 -10.83 -2.05 5.57
N ILE A 149 -10.00 -1.51 6.48
CA ILE A 149 -8.64 -1.09 6.16
C ILE A 149 -7.78 -2.30 5.79
N ASN A 150 -7.88 -3.41 6.54
CA ASN A 150 -7.14 -4.64 6.23
C ASN A 150 -7.52 -5.20 4.84
N ASP A 151 -8.81 -5.18 4.49
CA ASP A 151 -9.28 -5.58 3.17
C ASP A 151 -8.72 -4.70 2.05
N ASN A 152 -8.55 -3.40 2.34
CA ASN A 152 -7.99 -2.40 1.43
C ASN A 152 -6.48 -2.14 1.64
N THR A 153 -5.76 -3.07 2.27
CA THR A 153 -4.30 -3.03 2.42
C THR A 153 -3.63 -4.13 1.58
N VAL A 154 -2.48 -3.79 0.99
CA VAL A 154 -1.58 -4.73 0.29
C VAL A 154 -0.14 -4.62 0.77
N VAL A 155 0.57 -5.75 0.76
CA VAL A 155 2.01 -5.81 1.07
C VAL A 155 2.69 -6.68 0.02
N PHE A 156 3.72 -6.11 -0.62
CA PHE A 156 4.56 -6.77 -1.61
C PHE A 156 6.03 -6.74 -1.15
N PRO A 157 6.57 -7.84 -0.60
CA PRO A 157 8.02 -7.98 -0.49
C PRO A 157 8.68 -7.84 -1.86
N GLN A 158 9.75 -7.05 -1.96
CA GLN A 158 10.56 -6.97 -3.17
C GLN A 158 11.57 -8.12 -3.17
N THR A 159 11.54 -8.95 -4.20
CA THR A 159 12.48 -10.04 -4.41
C THR A 159 13.62 -9.57 -5.31
N GLU A 160 14.81 -9.38 -4.74
CA GLU A 160 15.97 -8.83 -5.47
C GLU A 160 17.32 -9.42 -5.04
N THR A 161 17.34 -10.39 -4.12
CA THR A 161 18.55 -11.07 -3.67
C THR A 161 18.39 -12.58 -3.74
N LEU A 162 19.52 -13.30 -3.81
CA LEU A 162 19.51 -14.77 -3.72
C LEU A 162 18.97 -15.26 -2.36
N GLU A 163 19.23 -14.51 -1.29
CA GLU A 163 18.71 -14.85 0.03
C GLU A 163 17.18 -14.76 0.07
N ASN A 164 16.60 -13.69 -0.48
CA ASN A 164 15.15 -13.57 -0.62
C ASN A 164 14.58 -14.73 -1.46
N ILE A 165 15.22 -15.08 -2.58
CA ILE A 165 14.78 -16.20 -3.44
C ILE A 165 14.75 -17.52 -2.65
N ASN A 166 15.76 -17.79 -1.83
CA ASN A 166 15.81 -19.00 -1.00
C ASN A 166 14.67 -19.04 0.04
N ASN A 167 14.23 -17.88 0.53
CA ASN A 167 13.14 -17.76 1.50
C ASN A 167 11.75 -17.50 0.85
N LEU A 168 11.70 -17.31 -0.47
CA LEU A 168 10.54 -16.75 -1.17
C LEU A 168 9.25 -17.53 -0.91
N ARG A 169 9.32 -18.86 -0.93
CA ARG A 169 8.16 -19.72 -0.68
C ARG A 169 7.58 -19.52 0.72
N HIS A 170 8.45 -19.34 1.72
CA HIS A 170 8.03 -19.10 3.09
C HIS A 170 7.42 -17.70 3.22
N ILE A 171 8.07 -16.70 2.65
CA ILE A 171 7.58 -15.31 2.64
C ILE A 171 6.20 -15.23 1.98
N LEU A 172 6.02 -15.80 0.80
CA LEU A 172 4.74 -15.79 0.07
C LEU A 172 3.63 -16.61 0.75
N SER A 173 3.97 -17.48 1.72
CA SER A 173 2.98 -18.27 2.47
C SER A 173 2.40 -17.53 3.67
N LEU A 174 2.95 -16.37 4.04
CA LEU A 174 2.49 -15.60 5.19
C LEU A 174 1.15 -14.91 4.90
N GLU A 175 0.24 -14.97 5.87
CA GLU A 175 -0.98 -14.17 5.85
C GLU A 175 -0.62 -12.67 5.83
N GLY A 176 -1.28 -11.91 4.96
CA GLY A 176 -1.01 -10.48 4.75
C GLY A 176 -0.06 -10.18 3.58
N VAL A 177 0.71 -11.16 3.08
CA VAL A 177 1.48 -10.99 1.83
C VAL A 177 0.55 -11.11 0.63
N THR A 178 0.51 -10.08 -0.20
CA THR A 178 -0.36 -10.04 -1.40
C THR A 178 0.29 -10.71 -2.60
N GLY A 179 1.61 -10.66 -2.68
CA GLY A 179 2.44 -11.21 -3.75
C GLY A 179 3.88 -10.71 -3.60
N THR A 180 4.71 -10.89 -4.61
CA THR A 180 6.06 -10.31 -4.67
C THR A 180 6.22 -9.44 -5.91
N ILE A 181 7.11 -8.45 -5.84
CA ILE A 181 7.59 -7.70 -6.99
C ILE A 181 9.08 -8.02 -7.18
N VAL A 182 9.48 -8.35 -8.40
CA VAL A 182 10.89 -8.62 -8.70
C VAL A 182 11.61 -7.29 -8.95
N GLY A 183 12.59 -6.97 -8.10
CA GLY A 183 13.52 -5.87 -8.29
C GLY A 183 14.76 -6.36 -9.03
N THR A 184 15.17 -5.64 -10.09
CA THR A 184 16.33 -5.99 -10.93
C THR A 184 17.44 -4.98 -10.77
#